data_AF-A0A962IC70-F1
#
_entry.id   AF-A0A962IC70-F1
#
_cell.length_a   1.000
_cell.length_b   1.000
_cell.length_c   1.000
_cell.angle_alpha   90.00
_cell.angle_beta   90.00
_cell.angle_gamma   90.00
#
_symmetry.space_group_name_H-M   'P 1'
#
loop_
_entity.id
_entity.type
_entity.pdbx_description
1 polymer ?
#
loop_
_entity_poly.entity_id
_entity_poly.type
_entity_poly.pdbx_seq_one_letter_code
_entity_poly.pdbx_strand_id
1 'polypeptide(L)'
;EASEKTGAGHGRVYMRLEVRKDNAVAIKLYQNMGYRPFGEYKDYYEDHTDALRLQKRILYPGTLTRLLPIPYYPQQTDYTCGPAALIMAMSSLSQERESGMMEELRIWREATTIYMMSGHGGCSPVGLALAALQRGFQAGVWLSTRDTPFVDSVRDVKKKQVIELVHQDYLRQLAQHDVPINYRAITQDDLEQVLEQGHIPLVLISTYRFDYKKEPHWVVVSGMDEHFIYIHDPWIYASDHRFALDNQYLPIKRSSFDRMSQFGQMRLRTAIVISPGAAAESTT
;
A
#
# COMPACT_ATOMS: atom_id res chain seq x y z
N GLU A 1 28.47 -8.45 -0.91
CA GLU A 1 28.75 -7.10 -0.35
C GLU A 1 29.12 -6.02 -1.37
N ALA A 2 30.23 -6.09 -2.12
CA ALA A 2 30.60 -5.02 -3.06
C ALA A 2 29.55 -4.75 -4.15
N SER A 3 28.98 -5.81 -4.73
CA SER A 3 27.86 -5.71 -5.67
C SER A 3 26.59 -5.15 -5.01
N GLU A 4 26.34 -5.45 -3.74
CA GLU A 4 25.20 -4.93 -2.98
C GLU A 4 25.31 -3.41 -2.81
N LYS A 5 26.49 -2.91 -2.40
CA LYS A 5 26.77 -1.48 -2.27
C LYS A 5 26.66 -0.75 -3.61
N THR A 6 27.22 -1.32 -4.68
CA THR A 6 27.13 -0.75 -6.03
C THR A 6 25.68 -0.71 -6.52
N GLY A 7 24.93 -1.79 -6.31
CA GLY A 7 23.51 -1.85 -6.63
C GLY A 7 22.70 -0.80 -5.88
N ALA A 8 22.92 -0.66 -4.57
CA ALA A 8 22.26 0.34 -3.74
C ALA A 8 22.59 1.77 -4.20
N GLY A 9 23.86 2.06 -4.54
CA GLY A 9 24.29 3.33 -5.11
C GLY A 9 23.63 3.67 -6.45
N HIS A 10 23.24 2.66 -7.23
CA HIS A 10 22.44 2.83 -8.46
C HIS A 10 20.91 2.81 -8.20
N GLY A 11 20.50 2.90 -6.93
CA GLY A 11 19.10 2.91 -6.50
C GLY A 11 18.38 1.57 -6.75
N ARG A 12 19.09 0.44 -6.70
CA ARG A 12 18.47 -0.90 -6.74
C ARG A 12 18.01 -1.27 -5.34
N VAL A 13 16.74 -1.68 -5.21
CA VAL A 13 16.13 -1.98 -3.90
C VAL A 13 16.50 -3.37 -3.41
N TYR A 14 16.56 -4.35 -4.32
CA TYR A 14 16.87 -5.74 -4.02
C TYR A 14 18.03 -6.24 -4.87
N MET A 15 18.86 -7.10 -4.27
CA MET A 15 19.76 -8.00 -5.00
C MET A 15 19.09 -9.39 -5.07
N ARG A 16 19.15 -10.03 -6.23
CA ARG A 16 18.62 -11.37 -6.46
C ARG A 16 19.73 -12.28 -6.98
N LEU A 17 19.65 -13.55 -6.63
CA LEU A 17 20.55 -14.59 -7.11
C LEU A 17 19.82 -15.92 -7.23
N GLU A 18 20.36 -16.78 -8.08
CA GLU A 18 19.95 -18.15 -8.29
C GLU A 18 21.03 -19.08 -7.73
N VAL A 19 20.64 -20.06 -6.93
CA VAL A 19 21.53 -21.09 -6.39
C VAL A 19 20.93 -22.47 -6.65
N ARG A 20 21.77 -23.45 -6.97
CA ARG A 20 21.30 -24.83 -7.16
C ARG A 20 20.55 -25.30 -5.93
N LYS A 21 19.38 -25.92 -6.12
CA LYS A 21 18.49 -26.34 -5.03
C LYS A 21 19.12 -27.38 -4.11
N ASP A 22 20.04 -28.19 -4.63
CA ASP A 22 20.78 -29.23 -3.91
C ASP A 22 22.05 -28.71 -3.19
N ASN A 23 22.44 -27.45 -3.40
CA ASN A 23 23.64 -26.87 -2.80
C ASN A 23 23.36 -26.26 -1.41
N ALA A 24 23.18 -27.13 -0.41
CA ALA A 24 22.87 -26.73 0.96
C ALA A 24 23.92 -25.77 1.58
N VAL A 25 25.20 -25.90 1.21
CA VAL A 25 26.28 -25.05 1.73
C VAL A 25 26.14 -23.61 1.24
N ALA A 26 25.95 -23.42 -0.07
CA ALA A 26 25.76 -22.08 -0.64
C ALA A 26 24.45 -21.45 -0.15
N ILE A 27 23.36 -22.23 -0.08
CA ILE A 27 22.07 -21.76 0.44
C ILE A 27 22.24 -21.23 1.86
N LYS A 28 22.90 -21.99 2.75
CA LYS A 28 23.13 -21.57 4.14
C LYS A 28 24.01 -20.32 4.25
N LEU A 29 25.03 -20.21 3.40
CA LEU A 29 25.87 -19.01 3.33
C LEU A 29 25.03 -17.77 2.98
N TYR A 30 24.23 -17.84 1.91
CA TYR A 30 23.41 -16.71 1.49
C TYR A 30 22.36 -16.34 2.54
N GLN A 31 21.75 -17.33 3.20
CA GLN A 31 20.83 -17.09 4.31
C GLN A 31 21.49 -16.36 5.47
N ASN A 32 22.71 -16.76 5.86
CA ASN A 32 23.49 -16.06 6.90
C ASN A 32 23.86 -14.62 6.49
N MET A 33 24.00 -14.35 5.19
CA MET A 33 24.23 -13.00 4.65
C MET A 33 22.94 -12.18 4.52
N GLY A 34 21.79 -12.73 4.92
CA GLY A 34 20.48 -12.06 4.92
C GLY A 34 19.67 -12.23 3.62
N TYR A 35 20.08 -13.12 2.72
CA TYR A 35 19.25 -13.48 1.56
C TYR A 35 18.15 -14.47 1.95
N ARG A 36 16.98 -14.32 1.33
CA ARG A 36 15.79 -15.14 1.62
C ARG A 36 15.20 -15.73 0.34
N PRO A 37 14.68 -16.96 0.37
CA PRO A 37 14.04 -17.57 -0.78
C PRO A 37 12.74 -16.84 -1.15
N PHE A 38 12.52 -16.64 -2.45
CA PHE A 38 11.29 -16.02 -2.97
C PHE A 38 10.71 -16.74 -4.20
N GLY A 39 11.34 -17.84 -4.63
CA GLY A 39 10.85 -18.61 -5.76
C GLY A 39 11.84 -19.66 -6.23
N GLU A 40 11.48 -20.33 -7.31
CA GLU A 40 12.25 -21.42 -7.90
C GLU A 40 12.14 -21.36 -9.42
N TYR A 41 13.22 -21.67 -10.13
CA TYR A 41 13.18 -22.01 -11.55
C TYR A 41 13.34 -23.51 -11.70
N LYS A 42 12.47 -24.11 -12.51
CA LYS A 42 12.58 -25.51 -12.91
C LYS A 42 13.55 -25.63 -14.06
N ASP A 43 14.34 -26.71 -14.07
CA ASP A 43 15.20 -27.05 -15.21
C ASP A 43 16.09 -25.87 -15.63
N TYR A 44 16.83 -25.30 -14.67
CA TYR A 44 17.54 -24.02 -14.86
C TYR A 44 19.02 -24.21 -15.19
N TYR A 45 19.66 -25.20 -14.55
CA TYR A 45 21.06 -25.52 -14.79
C TYR A 45 21.21 -26.46 -15.99
N GLU A 46 22.39 -26.50 -16.60
CA GLU A 46 22.68 -27.35 -17.77
C GLU A 46 22.40 -28.85 -17.54
N ASP A 47 22.45 -29.29 -16.28
CA ASP A 47 22.15 -30.67 -15.87
C ASP A 47 20.68 -30.89 -15.45
N HIS A 48 19.79 -29.98 -15.87
CA HIS A 48 18.36 -29.98 -15.56
C HIS A 48 18.01 -29.79 -14.07
N THR A 49 18.96 -29.36 -13.25
CA THR A 49 18.69 -29.09 -11.83
C THR A 49 17.91 -27.79 -11.66
N ASP A 50 16.99 -27.80 -10.69
CA ASP A 50 16.22 -26.62 -10.30
C ASP A 50 17.11 -25.56 -9.60
N ALA A 51 16.76 -24.29 -9.79
CA ALA A 51 17.39 -23.17 -9.08
C ALA A 51 16.48 -22.60 -8.02
N LEU A 52 16.94 -22.58 -6.77
CA LEU A 52 16.34 -21.78 -5.72
C LEU A 52 16.71 -20.31 -5.95
N ARG A 53 15.71 -19.43 -5.91
CA ARG A 53 15.88 -17.99 -6.11
C ARG A 53 15.87 -17.29 -4.77
N LEU A 54 16.95 -16.58 -4.47
CA LEU A 54 17.11 -15.83 -3.22
C LEU A 54 17.16 -14.32 -3.49
N GLN A 55 16.68 -13.53 -2.54
CA GLN A 55 16.76 -12.06 -2.60
C GLN A 55 17.14 -11.44 -1.26
N LYS A 56 17.78 -10.27 -1.31
CA LYS A 56 18.12 -9.46 -0.14
C LYS A 56 17.79 -8.00 -0.44
N ARG A 57 17.15 -7.30 0.49
CA ARG A 57 16.98 -5.84 0.41
C ARG A 57 18.35 -5.18 0.64
N ILE A 58 18.73 -4.31 -0.28
CA ILE A 58 20.05 -3.63 -0.27
C ILE A 58 19.92 -2.11 -0.17
N LEU A 59 18.70 -1.57 -0.33
CA LEU A 59 18.41 -0.14 -0.15
C LEU A 59 17.51 0.06 1.07
N TYR A 60 18.01 0.85 2.00
CA TYR A 60 17.31 1.26 3.21
C TYR A 60 17.24 2.78 3.26
N PRO A 61 16.25 3.36 3.96
CA PRO A 61 16.18 4.80 4.15
C PRO A 61 17.50 5.33 4.70
N GLY A 62 18.03 6.40 4.10
CA GLY A 62 19.21 7.07 4.61
C GLY A 62 18.92 7.86 5.89
N THR A 63 19.95 8.26 6.62
CA THR A 63 19.84 9.03 7.89
C THR A 63 19.13 10.38 7.74
N LEU A 64 19.10 10.96 6.53
CA LEU A 64 18.41 12.21 6.22
C LEU A 64 16.96 12.01 5.75
N THR A 65 16.49 10.76 5.63
CA THR A 65 15.13 10.48 5.20
C THR A 65 14.16 10.82 6.31
N ARG A 66 13.23 11.75 6.06
CA ARG A 66 12.15 12.04 7.00
C ARG A 66 11.09 10.94 6.88
N LEU A 67 11.08 10.06 7.87
CA LEU A 67 10.10 8.99 8.01
C LEU A 67 9.17 9.30 9.18
N LEU A 68 7.87 9.16 8.97
CA LEU A 68 6.88 9.17 10.03
C LEU A 68 6.90 7.80 10.73
N PRO A 69 6.89 7.76 12.09
CA PRO A 69 6.95 6.52 12.86
C PRO A 69 5.59 5.82 12.88
N ILE A 70 5.14 5.34 11.72
CA ILE A 70 3.83 4.70 11.55
C ILE A 70 3.90 3.25 12.03
N PRO A 71 3.11 2.83 13.02
CA PRO A 71 3.05 1.43 13.44
C PRO A 71 2.61 0.53 12.28
N TYR A 72 3.29 -0.60 12.10
CA TYR A 72 2.94 -1.53 11.04
C TYR A 72 1.82 -2.46 11.44
N TYR A 73 0.81 -2.57 10.57
CA TYR A 73 -0.32 -3.47 10.73
C TYR A 73 -0.52 -4.26 9.42
N PRO A 74 -0.25 -5.58 9.40
CA PRO A 74 -0.51 -6.40 8.23
C PRO A 74 -1.99 -6.74 8.10
N GLN A 75 -2.52 -6.73 6.87
CA GLN A 75 -3.88 -7.18 6.61
C GLN A 75 -4.01 -8.68 6.91
N GLN A 76 -5.16 -9.09 7.41
CA GLN A 76 -5.43 -10.48 7.79
C GLN A 76 -6.29 -11.22 6.77
N THR A 77 -6.83 -10.51 5.78
CA THR A 77 -7.63 -11.11 4.69
C THR A 77 -7.21 -10.54 3.34
N ASP A 78 -7.56 -11.20 2.24
CA ASP A 78 -7.07 -10.82 0.91
C ASP A 78 -7.69 -9.53 0.34
N TYR A 79 -8.65 -8.92 1.04
CA TYR A 79 -9.47 -7.80 0.53
C TYR A 79 -9.52 -6.58 1.46
N THR A 80 -8.67 -6.56 2.49
CA THR A 80 -8.68 -5.55 3.56
C THR A 80 -7.44 -4.65 3.60
N CYS A 81 -6.73 -4.50 2.48
CA CYS A 81 -5.58 -3.59 2.39
C CYS A 81 -5.93 -2.13 2.76
N GLY A 82 -7.08 -1.62 2.34
CA GLY A 82 -7.57 -0.28 2.69
C GLY A 82 -7.76 -0.10 4.20
N PRO A 83 -8.54 -0.98 4.87
CA PRO A 83 -8.69 -1.02 6.33
C PRO A 83 -7.37 -1.10 7.08
N ALA A 84 -6.47 -2.00 6.69
CA ALA A 84 -5.16 -2.16 7.31
C ALA A 84 -4.31 -0.87 7.18
N ALA A 85 -4.31 -0.25 5.99
CA ALA A 85 -3.66 1.03 5.78
C ALA A 85 -4.27 2.14 6.66
N LEU A 86 -5.60 2.15 6.83
CA LEU A 86 -6.27 3.15 7.65
C LEU A 86 -5.97 2.96 9.14
N ILE A 87 -5.92 1.71 9.62
CA ILE A 87 -5.48 1.39 10.98
C ILE A 87 -4.07 1.90 11.23
N MET A 88 -3.11 1.63 10.33
CA MET A 88 -1.74 2.15 10.45
C MET A 88 -1.71 3.68 10.59
N ALA A 89 -2.46 4.39 9.74
CA ALA A 89 -2.55 5.85 9.80
C ALA A 89 -3.15 6.35 11.12
N MET A 90 -4.30 5.80 11.54
CA MET A 90 -4.96 6.20 12.78
C MET A 90 -4.10 5.90 14.02
N SER A 91 -3.43 4.74 14.05
CA SER A 91 -2.54 4.35 15.15
C SER A 91 -1.30 5.24 15.26
N SER A 92 -0.85 5.85 14.15
CA SER A 92 0.27 6.81 14.19
C SER A 92 -0.14 8.18 14.74
N LEU A 93 -1.42 8.54 14.61
CA LEU A 93 -1.96 9.83 15.05
C LEU A 93 -2.58 9.78 16.46
N SER A 94 -2.96 8.60 16.94
CA SER A 94 -3.58 8.41 18.26
C SER A 94 -3.30 7.01 18.81
N GLN A 95 -2.53 6.94 19.90
CA GLN A 95 -1.98 5.68 20.42
C GLN A 95 -3.01 4.79 21.17
N GLU A 96 -4.14 5.35 21.59
CA GLU A 96 -5.17 4.65 22.41
C GLU A 96 -6.25 3.92 21.59
N ARG A 97 -6.06 3.73 20.27
CA ARG A 97 -7.12 3.16 19.41
C ARG A 97 -7.06 1.64 19.35
N GLU A 98 -8.25 1.02 19.33
CA GLU A 98 -8.40 -0.40 19.03
C GLU A 98 -7.73 -0.71 17.68
N SER A 99 -6.82 -1.67 17.69
CA SER A 99 -6.23 -2.27 16.50
C SER A 99 -6.42 -3.77 16.57
N GLY A 100 -6.85 -4.40 15.48
CA GLY A 100 -7.18 -5.82 15.47
C GLY A 100 -8.09 -6.23 14.32
N MET A 101 -8.19 -7.53 14.08
CA MET A 101 -8.91 -8.09 12.92
C MET A 101 -10.37 -7.65 12.87
N MET A 102 -11.01 -7.53 14.04
CA MET A 102 -12.41 -7.10 14.10
C MET A 102 -12.57 -5.65 13.65
N GLU A 103 -11.62 -4.78 13.99
CA GLU A 103 -11.64 -3.39 13.55
C GLU A 103 -11.38 -3.28 12.05
N GLU A 104 -10.44 -4.06 11.53
CA GLU A 104 -10.17 -4.21 10.11
C GLU A 104 -11.43 -4.61 9.32
N LEU A 105 -12.19 -5.59 9.82
CA LEU A 105 -13.44 -6.04 9.20
C LEU A 105 -14.58 -5.02 9.35
N ARG A 106 -14.65 -4.26 10.45
CA ARG A 106 -15.64 -3.18 10.61
C ARG A 106 -15.41 -2.09 9.57
N ILE A 107 -14.17 -1.58 9.46
CA ILE A 107 -13.80 -0.60 8.44
C ILE A 107 -14.12 -1.13 7.05
N TRP A 108 -13.81 -2.40 6.77
CA TRP A 108 -14.15 -2.99 5.47
C TRP A 108 -15.66 -2.95 5.18
N ARG A 109 -16.50 -3.36 6.14
CA ARG A 109 -17.96 -3.31 5.99
C ARG A 109 -18.48 -1.89 5.78
N GLU A 110 -17.84 -0.91 6.40
CA GLU A 110 -18.21 0.50 6.28
C GLU A 110 -17.75 1.11 4.94
N ALA A 111 -16.64 0.65 4.36
CA ALA A 111 -16.00 1.26 3.20
C ALA A 111 -16.07 0.43 1.90
N THR A 112 -16.62 -0.79 1.94
CA THR A 112 -16.61 -1.73 0.80
C THR A 112 -17.39 -1.23 -0.42
N THR A 113 -16.89 -1.53 -1.62
CA THR A 113 -17.65 -1.36 -2.87
C THR A 113 -18.67 -2.47 -3.12
N ILE A 114 -18.80 -3.43 -2.18
CA ILE A 114 -19.57 -4.69 -2.26
C ILE A 114 -19.01 -5.67 -3.30
N TYR A 115 -18.79 -5.21 -4.53
CA TYR A 115 -18.23 -5.99 -5.62
C TYR A 115 -16.92 -5.39 -6.12
N MET A 116 -15.97 -6.26 -6.46
CA MET A 116 -14.77 -5.92 -7.20
C MET A 116 -14.24 -7.17 -7.90
N MET A 117 -13.94 -7.07 -9.19
CA MET A 117 -13.39 -8.19 -9.97
C MET A 117 -14.24 -9.48 -9.80
N SER A 118 -13.61 -10.63 -9.57
CA SER A 118 -14.26 -11.91 -9.31
C SER A 118 -14.42 -12.25 -7.82
N GLY A 119 -13.98 -11.36 -6.92
CA GLY A 119 -13.88 -11.64 -5.48
C GLY A 119 -14.72 -10.69 -4.62
N HIS A 120 -14.29 -10.55 -3.36
CA HIS A 120 -14.86 -9.59 -2.42
C HIS A 120 -14.59 -8.15 -2.89
N GLY A 121 -15.53 -7.24 -2.63
CA GLY A 121 -15.33 -5.82 -2.86
C GLY A 121 -14.12 -5.28 -2.08
N GLY A 122 -13.28 -4.51 -2.75
CA GLY A 122 -12.28 -3.67 -2.08
C GLY A 122 -12.93 -2.48 -1.39
N CYS A 123 -12.12 -1.50 -0.98
CA CYS A 123 -12.62 -0.29 -0.31
C CYS A 123 -12.63 0.93 -1.22
N SER A 124 -13.73 1.67 -1.14
CA SER A 124 -13.93 2.99 -1.75
C SER A 124 -13.03 4.02 -1.06
N PRO A 125 -12.38 4.94 -1.80
CA PRO A 125 -11.64 6.05 -1.20
C PRO A 125 -12.54 6.94 -0.33
N VAL A 126 -13.76 7.24 -0.80
CA VAL A 126 -14.75 8.03 -0.04
C VAL A 126 -15.23 7.25 1.18
N GLY A 127 -15.44 5.94 1.04
CA GLY A 127 -15.84 5.06 2.14
C GLY A 127 -14.77 4.98 3.24
N LEU A 128 -13.49 4.88 2.88
CA LEU A 128 -12.39 4.89 3.84
C LEU A 128 -12.27 6.24 4.57
N ALA A 129 -12.45 7.36 3.86
CA ALA A 129 -12.48 8.68 4.49
C ALA A 129 -13.62 8.80 5.50
N LEU A 130 -14.84 8.34 5.15
CA LEU A 130 -15.96 8.28 6.07
C LEU A 130 -15.68 7.40 7.29
N ALA A 131 -15.07 6.23 7.10
CA ALA A 131 -14.67 5.36 8.20
C ALA A 131 -13.67 6.05 9.16
N ALA A 132 -12.76 6.87 8.63
CA ALA A 132 -11.85 7.68 9.44
C ALA A 132 -12.60 8.76 10.24
N LEU A 133 -13.53 9.48 9.59
CA LEU A 133 -14.38 10.49 10.23
C LEU A 133 -15.23 9.90 11.37
N GLN A 134 -15.82 8.72 11.17
CA GLN A 134 -16.58 8.00 12.20
C GLN A 134 -15.74 7.65 13.43
N ARG A 135 -14.42 7.54 13.26
CA ARG A 135 -13.45 7.29 14.35
C ARG A 135 -12.89 8.57 14.96
N GLY A 136 -13.39 9.74 14.52
CA GLY A 136 -13.02 11.06 15.05
C GLY A 136 -11.74 11.63 14.48
N PHE A 137 -11.25 11.14 13.34
CA PHE A 137 -10.15 11.76 12.59
C PHE A 137 -10.69 12.76 11.57
N GLN A 138 -9.82 13.63 11.06
CA GLN A 138 -10.10 14.41 9.87
C GLN A 138 -9.61 13.65 8.64
N ALA A 139 -10.31 13.82 7.51
CA ALA A 139 -9.98 13.16 6.26
C ALA A 139 -10.11 14.11 5.08
N GLY A 140 -9.16 14.05 4.15
CA GLY A 140 -9.25 14.68 2.83
C GLY A 140 -9.24 13.62 1.72
N VAL A 141 -9.97 13.85 0.62
CA VAL A 141 -10.08 12.88 -0.48
C VAL A 141 -9.57 13.48 -1.79
N TRP A 142 -8.74 12.74 -2.51
CA TRP A 142 -8.32 13.04 -3.88
C TRP A 142 -8.86 11.98 -4.84
N LEU A 143 -9.56 12.43 -5.89
CA LEU A 143 -10.10 11.59 -6.95
C LEU A 143 -9.78 12.19 -8.31
N SER A 144 -9.08 11.45 -9.16
CA SER A 144 -8.79 11.90 -10.53
C SER A 144 -9.99 11.88 -11.48
N THR A 145 -11.17 11.47 -11.01
CA THR A 145 -12.40 11.38 -11.81
C THR A 145 -13.63 11.77 -10.97
N ARG A 146 -14.69 12.22 -11.65
CA ARG A 146 -16.03 12.40 -11.09
C ARG A 146 -16.93 11.18 -11.29
N ASP A 147 -16.50 10.22 -12.10
CA ASP A 147 -17.19 8.94 -12.30
C ASP A 147 -17.01 8.02 -11.09
N THR A 148 -17.86 6.99 -11.00
CA THR A 148 -17.81 5.99 -9.93
C THR A 148 -16.51 5.18 -9.96
N PRO A 149 -15.65 5.23 -8.93
CA PRO A 149 -14.44 4.42 -8.86
C PRO A 149 -14.76 2.92 -8.93
N PHE A 150 -13.88 2.16 -9.59
CA PHE A 150 -13.93 0.69 -9.68
C PHE A 150 -15.16 0.08 -10.39
N VAL A 151 -16.07 0.88 -10.95
CA VAL A 151 -17.27 0.37 -11.66
C VAL A 151 -16.89 -0.58 -12.82
N ASP A 152 -15.78 -0.31 -13.50
CA ASP A 152 -15.29 -1.16 -14.60
C ASP A 152 -14.52 -2.41 -14.16
N SER A 153 -14.37 -2.63 -12.85
CA SER A 153 -13.83 -3.88 -12.33
C SER A 153 -14.79 -5.07 -12.52
N VAL A 154 -16.07 -4.80 -12.79
CA VAL A 154 -17.11 -5.82 -13.03
C VAL A 154 -17.77 -5.62 -14.39
N ARG A 155 -18.19 -6.72 -15.03
CA ARG A 155 -18.90 -6.69 -16.32
C ARG A 155 -20.42 -6.73 -16.18
N ASP A 156 -20.91 -7.27 -15.07
CA ASP A 156 -22.34 -7.43 -14.81
C ASP A 156 -23.00 -6.07 -14.51
N VAL A 157 -24.08 -5.76 -15.25
CA VAL A 157 -24.76 -4.46 -15.18
C VAL A 157 -25.40 -4.23 -13.80
N LYS A 158 -25.96 -5.26 -13.16
CA LYS A 158 -26.55 -5.12 -11.82
C LYS A 158 -25.47 -4.85 -10.78
N LYS A 159 -24.31 -5.52 -10.88
CA LYS A 159 -23.16 -5.22 -10.01
C LYS A 159 -22.67 -3.78 -10.19
N LYS A 160 -22.59 -3.28 -11.43
CA LYS A 160 -22.24 -1.87 -11.70
C LYS A 160 -23.20 -0.90 -11.01
N GLN A 161 -24.51 -1.12 -11.17
CA GLN A 161 -25.55 -0.31 -10.51
C GLN A 161 -25.41 -0.31 -8.99
N VAL A 162 -25.07 -1.45 -8.36
CA VAL A 162 -24.83 -1.51 -6.92
C VAL A 162 -23.62 -0.67 -6.51
N ILE A 163 -22.50 -0.77 -7.25
CA ILE A 163 -21.29 0.03 -6.96
C ILE A 163 -21.62 1.54 -7.08
N GLU A 164 -22.36 1.94 -8.11
CA GLU A 164 -22.79 3.33 -8.32
C GLU A 164 -23.69 3.82 -7.19
N LEU A 165 -24.70 3.04 -6.79
CA LEU A 165 -25.59 3.41 -5.67
C LEU A 165 -24.83 3.58 -4.37
N VAL A 166 -23.93 2.66 -4.05
CA VAL A 166 -23.06 2.74 -2.85
C VAL A 166 -22.16 3.97 -2.93
N HIS A 167 -21.56 4.26 -4.08
CA HIS A 167 -20.72 5.43 -4.25
C HIS A 167 -21.50 6.74 -4.05
N GLN A 168 -22.70 6.85 -4.64
CA GLN A 168 -23.56 8.03 -4.45
C GLN A 168 -24.02 8.20 -3.01
N ASP A 169 -24.25 7.09 -2.29
CA ASP A 169 -24.53 7.15 -0.85
C ASP A 169 -23.33 7.66 -0.06
N TYR A 170 -22.11 7.19 -0.33
CA TYR A 170 -20.89 7.73 0.29
C TYR A 170 -20.70 9.22 0.00
N LEU A 171 -20.93 9.68 -1.24
CA LEU A 171 -20.83 11.11 -1.56
C LEU A 171 -21.84 11.95 -0.74
N ARG A 172 -23.08 11.47 -0.58
CA ARG A 172 -24.10 12.14 0.23
C ARG A 172 -23.72 12.18 1.71
N GLN A 173 -23.20 11.09 2.26
CA GLN A 173 -22.72 11.05 3.65
C GLN A 173 -21.52 12.00 3.84
N LEU A 174 -20.54 12.00 2.93
CA LEU A 174 -19.35 12.84 3.06
C LEU A 174 -19.70 14.33 3.04
N ALA A 175 -20.69 14.72 2.21
CA ALA A 175 -21.20 16.09 2.17
C ALA A 175 -21.81 16.57 3.50
N GLN A 176 -22.26 15.67 4.37
CA GLN A 176 -22.76 16.03 5.71
C GLN A 176 -21.63 16.35 6.71
N HIS A 177 -20.40 16.01 6.37
CA HIS A 177 -19.21 16.26 7.19
C HIS A 177 -18.38 17.46 6.70
N ASP A 178 -18.87 18.22 5.71
CA ASP A 178 -18.18 19.36 5.09
C ASP A 178 -16.76 19.04 4.58
N VAL A 179 -16.50 17.78 4.24
CA VAL A 179 -15.21 17.34 3.68
C VAL A 179 -15.22 17.50 2.15
N PRO A 180 -14.38 18.38 1.58
CA PRO A 180 -14.31 18.53 0.13
C PRO A 180 -13.57 17.35 -0.51
N ILE A 181 -14.04 16.96 -1.70
CA ILE A 181 -13.31 16.06 -2.59
C ILE A 181 -12.49 16.90 -3.56
N ASN A 182 -11.18 16.69 -3.55
CA ASN A 182 -10.27 17.25 -4.54
C ASN A 182 -10.37 16.41 -5.81
N TYR A 183 -11.15 16.87 -6.80
CA TYR A 183 -11.31 16.20 -8.10
C TYR A 183 -10.09 16.41 -9.02
N ARG A 184 -8.93 15.97 -8.56
CA ARG A 184 -7.65 15.91 -9.26
C ARG A 184 -6.82 14.75 -8.71
N ALA A 185 -5.85 14.29 -9.47
CA ALA A 185 -4.86 13.36 -8.93
C ALA A 185 -4.04 14.03 -7.82
N ILE A 186 -3.69 13.28 -6.78
CA ILE A 186 -2.68 13.71 -5.82
C ILE A 186 -1.31 13.75 -6.51
N THR A 187 -0.54 14.80 -6.26
CA THR A 187 0.82 14.98 -6.79
C THR A 187 1.85 14.59 -5.74
N GLN A 188 3.11 14.44 -6.14
CA GLN A 188 4.19 14.18 -5.19
C GLN A 188 4.44 15.38 -4.27
N ASP A 189 4.22 16.60 -4.76
CA ASP A 189 4.34 17.82 -3.96
C ASP A 189 3.23 17.89 -2.89
N ASP A 190 2.00 17.46 -3.22
CA ASP A 190 0.93 17.32 -2.22
C ASP A 190 1.32 16.30 -1.14
N LEU A 191 1.87 15.15 -1.54
CA LEU A 191 2.31 14.12 -0.59
C LEU A 191 3.41 14.65 0.33
N GLU A 192 4.38 15.38 -0.20
CA GLU A 192 5.46 15.99 0.56
C GLU A 192 4.92 16.99 1.60
N GLN A 193 4.03 17.90 1.19
CA GLN A 193 3.38 18.87 2.09
C GLN A 193 2.56 18.19 3.20
N VAL A 194 1.80 17.14 2.85
CA VAL A 194 1.00 16.37 3.80
C VAL A 194 1.90 15.69 4.84
N LEU A 195 3.00 15.06 4.40
CA LEU A 195 3.95 14.40 5.30
C LEU A 195 4.69 15.41 6.19
N GLU A 196 5.02 16.60 5.68
CA GLU A 196 5.64 17.67 6.44
C GLU A 196 4.77 18.16 7.60
N GLN A 197 3.44 18.18 7.39
CA GLN A 197 2.43 18.48 8.40
C GLN A 197 2.18 17.34 9.40
N GLY A 198 2.82 16.18 9.21
CA GLY A 198 2.60 14.99 10.04
C GLY A 198 1.28 14.26 9.74
N HIS A 199 0.60 14.63 8.66
CA HIS A 199 -0.59 13.94 8.17
C HIS A 199 -0.20 12.68 7.39
N ILE A 200 -1.12 11.71 7.33
CA ILE A 200 -0.81 10.37 6.82
C ILE A 200 -1.55 10.12 5.49
N PRO A 201 -0.83 10.07 4.35
CA PRO A 201 -1.44 9.73 3.07
C PRO A 201 -1.58 8.22 2.91
N LEU A 202 -2.76 7.78 2.52
CA LEU A 202 -3.02 6.48 1.94
C LEU A 202 -3.23 6.65 0.45
N VAL A 203 -2.53 5.85 -0.35
CA VAL A 203 -2.56 5.96 -1.80
C VAL A 203 -2.95 4.62 -2.42
N LEU A 204 -3.77 4.69 -3.46
CA LEU A 204 -4.07 3.52 -4.26
C LEU A 204 -2.98 3.33 -5.32
N ILE A 205 -2.39 2.14 -5.34
CA ILE A 205 -1.40 1.72 -6.32
C ILE A 205 -1.88 0.46 -7.06
N SER A 206 -1.29 0.18 -8.21
CA SER A 206 -1.37 -1.12 -8.85
C SER A 206 -0.17 -1.98 -8.43
N THR A 207 -0.43 -3.19 -7.95
CA THR A 207 0.63 -4.16 -7.58
C THR A 207 1.34 -4.76 -8.79
N TYR A 208 0.96 -4.40 -10.03
CA TYR A 208 1.51 -4.99 -11.26
C TYR A 208 3.05 -4.96 -11.34
N ARG A 209 3.70 -3.97 -10.73
CA ARG A 209 5.16 -3.87 -10.70
C ARG A 209 5.84 -4.73 -9.62
N PHE A 210 5.07 -5.23 -8.66
CA PHE A 210 5.53 -6.10 -7.57
C PHE A 210 5.24 -7.58 -7.85
N ASP A 211 4.06 -7.89 -8.38
CA ASP A 211 3.58 -9.28 -8.54
C ASP A 211 2.94 -9.58 -9.91
N TYR A 212 2.98 -8.62 -10.85
CA TYR A 212 2.36 -8.70 -12.17
C TYR A 212 0.84 -8.88 -12.17
N LYS A 213 0.16 -8.66 -11.03
CA LYS A 213 -1.30 -8.60 -10.94
C LYS A 213 -1.78 -7.17 -11.09
N LYS A 214 -2.81 -6.95 -11.92
CA LYS A 214 -3.44 -5.63 -12.08
C LYS A 214 -4.54 -5.43 -11.05
N GLU A 215 -4.20 -5.60 -9.77
CA GLU A 215 -5.13 -5.44 -8.67
C GLU A 215 -4.89 -4.07 -8.00
N PRO A 216 -5.98 -3.36 -7.63
CA PRO A 216 -5.88 -2.11 -6.90
C PRO A 216 -5.52 -2.41 -5.45
N HIS A 217 -4.56 -1.67 -4.90
CA HIS A 217 -4.00 -1.94 -3.58
C HIS A 217 -3.75 -0.65 -2.81
N TRP A 218 -4.21 -0.61 -1.56
CA TRP A 218 -4.02 0.53 -0.68
C TRP A 218 -2.74 0.35 0.15
N VAL A 219 -1.91 1.40 0.15
CA VAL A 219 -0.68 1.46 0.95
C VAL A 219 -0.61 2.79 1.67
N VAL A 220 0.12 2.83 2.79
CA VAL A 220 0.40 4.08 3.51
C VAL A 220 1.72 4.64 3.02
N VAL A 221 1.79 5.94 2.76
CA VAL A 221 3.06 6.63 2.52
C VAL A 221 3.63 7.03 3.87
N SER A 222 4.81 6.51 4.22
CA SER A 222 5.46 6.76 5.51
C SER A 222 6.61 7.77 5.44
N GLY A 223 7.01 8.21 4.25
CA GLY A 223 8.01 9.26 4.09
C GLY A 223 8.45 9.44 2.65
N MET A 224 9.22 10.50 2.39
CA MET A 224 9.75 10.83 1.06
C MET A 224 11.15 11.44 1.18
N ASP A 225 11.99 11.21 0.18
CA ASP A 225 13.26 11.92 -0.03
C ASP A 225 13.42 12.35 -1.50
N GLU A 226 14.61 12.81 -1.90
CA GLU A 226 14.90 13.25 -3.26
C GLU A 226 14.66 12.17 -4.33
N HIS A 227 14.80 10.90 -3.98
CA HIS A 227 14.82 9.78 -4.93
C HIS A 227 13.65 8.80 -4.75
N PHE A 228 13.11 8.69 -3.54
CA PHE A 228 12.17 7.65 -3.14
C PHE A 228 10.97 8.16 -2.37
N ILE A 229 9.85 7.46 -2.57
CA ILE A 229 8.68 7.47 -1.71
C ILE A 229 8.69 6.17 -0.93
N TYR A 230 8.59 6.25 0.39
CA TYR A 230 8.58 5.11 1.29
C TYR A 230 7.16 4.77 1.67
N ILE A 231 6.80 3.48 1.55
CA ILE A 231 5.46 3.01 1.87
C ILE A 231 5.46 1.89 2.90
N HIS A 232 4.35 1.75 3.63
CA HIS A 232 3.98 0.53 4.34
C HIS A 232 2.95 -0.23 3.51
N ASP A 233 3.31 -1.44 3.10
CA ASP A 233 2.44 -2.35 2.38
C ASP A 233 1.77 -3.32 3.37
N PRO A 234 0.44 -3.28 3.55
CA PRO A 234 -0.24 -4.17 4.48
C PRO A 234 -0.22 -5.65 4.04
N TRP A 235 0.09 -5.94 2.77
CA TRP A 235 0.08 -7.30 2.24
C TRP A 235 1.32 -8.10 2.65
N ILE A 236 1.13 -9.20 3.39
CA ILE A 236 2.17 -10.19 3.64
C ILE A 236 2.02 -11.34 2.63
N TYR A 237 3.01 -11.53 1.77
CA TYR A 237 3.04 -12.67 0.85
C TYR A 237 3.41 -13.96 1.61
N ALA A 238 2.42 -14.83 1.84
CA ALA A 238 2.56 -16.09 2.58
C ALA A 238 3.62 -17.06 2.01
N SER A 239 3.91 -16.98 0.70
CA SER A 239 4.92 -17.81 0.02
C SER A 239 6.37 -17.33 0.16
N ASP A 240 6.59 -16.07 0.55
CA ASP A 240 7.87 -15.40 0.30
C ASP A 240 8.74 -15.20 1.55
N HIS A 241 8.38 -15.75 2.71
CA HIS A 241 9.07 -15.45 3.99
C HIS A 241 9.30 -13.93 4.19
N ARG A 242 8.39 -13.08 3.67
CA ARG A 242 8.44 -11.63 3.86
C ARG A 242 7.96 -11.33 5.26
N PHE A 243 8.87 -10.91 6.13
CA PHE A 243 8.53 -10.51 7.49
C PHE A 243 7.99 -9.08 7.48
N ALA A 244 7.27 -8.67 8.54
CA ALA A 244 6.75 -7.32 8.71
C ALA A 244 7.78 -6.19 8.45
N LEU A 245 9.07 -6.45 8.69
CA LEU A 245 10.18 -5.52 8.42
C LEU A 245 10.44 -5.29 6.92
N ASP A 246 10.14 -6.26 6.07
CA ASP A 246 10.35 -6.15 4.62
C ASP A 246 9.26 -5.31 3.95
N ASN A 247 8.10 -5.19 4.59
CA ASN A 247 6.95 -4.43 4.12
C ASN A 247 6.87 -3.01 4.70
N GLN A 248 7.79 -2.67 5.59
CA GLN A 248 7.96 -1.33 6.14
C GLN A 248 9.00 -0.54 5.35
N TYR A 249 8.73 0.75 5.23
CA TYR A 249 9.54 1.71 4.48
C TYR A 249 10.00 1.17 3.12
N LEU A 250 9.10 0.54 2.37
CA LEU A 250 9.40 0.01 1.04
C LEU A 250 9.68 1.18 0.10
N PRO A 251 10.88 1.28 -0.50
CA PRO A 251 11.26 2.42 -1.32
C PRO A 251 10.74 2.24 -2.74
N ILE A 252 9.95 3.20 -3.20
CA ILE A 252 9.49 3.34 -4.58
C ILE A 252 10.19 4.54 -5.20
N LYS A 253 10.92 4.34 -6.31
CA LYS A 253 11.52 5.47 -7.04
C LYS A 253 10.43 6.49 -7.40
N ARG A 254 10.65 7.78 -7.14
CA ARG A 254 9.72 8.87 -7.49
C ARG A 254 9.31 8.83 -8.95
N SER A 255 10.24 8.56 -9.87
CA SER A 255 10.00 8.40 -11.31
C SER A 255 9.12 7.19 -11.71
N SER A 256 8.90 6.26 -10.78
CA SER A 256 8.06 5.08 -10.99
C SER A 256 6.67 5.24 -10.36
N PHE A 257 6.56 6.06 -9.31
CA PHE A 257 5.33 6.22 -8.53
C PHE A 257 4.14 6.66 -9.38
N ASP A 258 4.32 7.66 -10.25
CA ASP A 258 3.27 8.16 -11.14
C ASP A 258 2.65 7.09 -12.04
N ARG A 259 3.43 6.08 -12.43
CA ARG A 259 2.94 4.96 -13.24
C ARG A 259 2.26 3.90 -12.37
N MET A 260 2.68 3.78 -11.11
CA MET A 260 2.12 2.81 -10.15
C MET A 260 0.80 3.29 -9.55
N SER A 261 0.61 4.60 -9.40
CA SER A 261 -0.62 5.18 -8.82
C SER A 261 -1.83 5.14 -9.76
N GLN A 262 -1.68 4.61 -10.98
CA GLN A 262 -2.75 4.50 -11.98
C GLN A 262 -3.40 3.12 -11.97
N PHE A 263 -4.73 3.08 -11.91
CA PHE A 263 -5.49 1.84 -11.95
C PHE A 263 -6.56 1.81 -13.07
N GLY A 264 -6.68 0.65 -13.71
CA GLY A 264 -7.73 0.37 -14.69
C GLY A 264 -7.61 1.18 -16.00
N GLN A 265 -8.60 1.03 -16.88
CA GLN A 265 -8.62 1.74 -18.17
C GLN A 265 -8.76 3.25 -17.99
N MET A 266 -9.48 3.68 -16.96
CA MET A 266 -9.65 5.10 -16.61
C MET A 266 -8.40 5.74 -16.02
N ARG A 267 -7.31 4.97 -15.79
CA ARG A 267 -6.10 5.43 -15.10
C ARG A 267 -6.42 6.16 -13.80
N LEU A 268 -7.36 5.59 -13.04
CA LEU A 268 -7.82 6.12 -11.76
C LEU A 268 -6.61 6.34 -10.85
N ARG A 269 -6.49 7.55 -10.30
CA ARG A 269 -5.58 7.90 -9.22
C ARG A 269 -6.41 8.40 -8.06
N THR A 270 -6.18 7.84 -6.88
CA THR A 270 -6.89 8.25 -5.68
C THR A 270 -6.00 8.15 -4.46
N ALA A 271 -6.25 9.04 -3.52
CA ALA A 271 -5.62 9.05 -2.22
C ALA A 271 -6.60 9.59 -1.17
N ILE A 272 -6.37 9.19 0.08
CA ILE A 272 -6.98 9.83 1.24
C ILE A 272 -5.87 10.28 2.17
N VAL A 273 -6.06 11.44 2.80
CA VAL A 273 -5.12 11.99 3.77
C VAL A 273 -5.83 12.02 5.11
N ILE A 274 -5.21 11.41 6.12
CA ILE A 274 -5.75 11.36 7.47
C ILE A 274 -4.95 12.33 8.34
N SER A 275 -5.65 13.14 9.12
CA SER A 275 -5.06 14.07 10.08
C SER A 275 -5.75 13.94 11.44
N PRO A 276 -5.13 14.45 12.53
CA PRO A 276 -5.73 14.44 13.85
C PRO A 276 -7.14 15.07 13.84
N GLY A 277 -8.03 14.56 14.70
CA GLY A 277 -9.32 15.20 14.96
C GLY A 277 -9.16 16.45 15.82
N ALA A 278 -10.18 17.31 15.83
CA ALA A 278 -10.21 18.54 16.63
C ALA A 278 -9.95 18.34 18.14
N ALA A 279 -10.20 17.13 18.67
CA ALA A 279 -9.93 16.81 20.08
C ALA A 279 -8.45 16.52 20.37
N ALA A 280 -7.60 16.31 19.35
CA ALA A 280 -6.18 16.02 19.49
C ALA A 280 -5.29 17.26 19.29
N GLU A 281 -5.81 18.33 18.66
CA GLU A 281 -5.09 19.60 18.49
C GLU A 281 -5.03 20.45 19.77
N SER A 282 -5.82 20.11 20.80
CA SER A 282 -5.88 20.85 22.07
C SER A 282 -4.82 20.43 23.10
N THR A 283 -3.94 19.48 22.76
CA THR A 283 -2.97 18.88 23.68
C THR A 283 -1.50 19.15 23.34
N THR A 284 -1.22 20.05 22.39
CA THR A 284 0.16 20.53 22.07
C THR A 284 0.38 21.96 22.50
#